data_AF-A0A8D8HT14-F1
#
_entry.id   AF-A0A8D8HT14-F1
#
_cell.length_a   1.000
_cell.length_b   1.000
_cell.length_c   1.000
_cell.angle_alpha   90.00
_cell.angle_beta   90.00
_cell.angle_gamma   90.00
#
_symmetry.space_group_name_H-M   'P 1'
#
loop_
_entity.id
_entity.type
_entity.pdbx_description
1 polymer ?
#
loop_
_entity_poly.entity_id
_entity_poly.type
_entity_poly.pdbx_seq_one_letter_code
_entity_poly.pdbx_strand_id
1 'polypeptide(L)'
;EDLWVEIQANTFKNWVNEHLRESGMQVTDFHDDFCDGTYLCALVEGLQKRPLKPSWNKRPANQHHYLENATTALNAIEADGVKLVNIGNVDIVNGNVKLIL
;
A
#
# COMPACT_ATOMS: atom_id res chain seq x y z
N GLU A 1 -14.76 17.17 -14.78
CA GLU A 1 -13.89 15.99 -14.61
C GLU A 1 -13.42 15.84 -13.17
N ASP A 2 -13.08 16.94 -12.48
CA ASP A 2 -12.50 16.91 -11.13
C ASP A 2 -13.38 16.26 -10.04
N LEU A 3 -14.70 16.46 -10.10
CA LEU A 3 -15.61 15.92 -9.08
C LEU A 3 -15.61 14.38 -9.04
N TRP A 4 -15.54 13.71 -10.20
CA TRP A 4 -15.54 12.25 -10.27
C TRP A 4 -14.22 11.65 -9.78
N VAL A 5 -13.10 12.34 -10.07
CA VAL A 5 -11.77 11.98 -9.56
C VAL A 5 -11.73 12.12 -8.04
N GLU A 6 -12.30 13.20 -7.50
CA GLU A 6 -12.38 13.43 -6.07
C GLU A 6 -13.28 12.39 -5.36
N ILE A 7 -14.43 12.06 -5.95
CA ILE A 7 -15.32 11.01 -5.41
C ILE A 7 -14.60 9.66 -5.40
N GLN A 8 -13.95 9.27 -6.50
CA GLN A 8 -13.20 8.02 -6.58
C GLN A 8 -12.09 7.95 -5.52
N ALA A 9 -11.30 9.02 -5.38
CA ALA A 9 -10.23 9.09 -4.39
C ALA A 9 -10.77 8.98 -2.97
N ASN A 10 -11.88 9.65 -2.66
CA ASN A 10 -12.50 9.58 -1.33
C ASN A 10 -13.10 8.20 -1.04
N THR A 11 -13.75 7.57 -2.03
CA THR A 11 -14.25 6.20 -1.88
C THR A 11 -13.11 5.22 -1.64
N PHE A 12 -12.03 5.32 -2.41
CA PHE A 12 -10.87 4.45 -2.24
C PHE A 12 -10.18 4.67 -0.90
N LYS A 13 -10.03 5.92 -0.46
CA LYS A 13 -9.49 6.27 0.88
C LYS A 13 -10.31 5.66 1.99
N ASN A 14 -11.63 5.77 1.93
CA ASN A 14 -12.52 5.17 2.92
C ASN A 14 -12.40 3.65 2.95
N TRP A 15 -12.34 3.02 1.77
CA TRP A 15 -12.15 1.59 1.64
C TRP A 15 -10.81 1.11 2.21
N VAL A 16 -9.71 1.81 1.92
CA VAL A 16 -8.39 1.51 2.49
C VAL A 16 -8.40 1.65 4.01
N ASN A 17 -8.97 2.75 4.53
CA ASN A 17 -9.05 2.98 5.97
C ASN A 17 -9.91 1.95 6.71
N GLU A 18 -10.95 1.41 6.07
CA GLU A 18 -11.72 0.31 6.64
C GLU A 18 -10.86 -0.95 6.85
N HIS A 19 -9.97 -1.25 5.91
CA HIS A 19 -9.07 -2.41 5.97
C HIS A 19 -7.86 -2.20 6.88
N LEU A 20 -7.49 -0.96 7.17
CA LEU A 20 -6.43 -0.60 8.11
C LEU A 20 -6.91 -0.42 9.56
N ARG A 21 -8.22 -0.52 9.80
CA ARG A 21 -8.80 -0.31 11.14
C ARG A 21 -8.17 -1.22 12.21
N GLU A 22 -7.84 -2.46 11.85
CA GLU A 22 -7.24 -3.44 12.77
C GLU A 22 -5.76 -3.15 13.05
N SER A 23 -5.04 -2.48 12.15
CA SER A 23 -3.65 -2.07 12.36
C SER A 23 -3.52 -0.75 13.11
N GLY A 24 -4.63 -0.01 13.28
CA GLY A 24 -4.65 1.32 13.90
C GLY A 24 -4.03 2.41 13.01
N MET A 25 -3.80 2.11 11.73
CA MET A 25 -3.30 3.05 10.73
C MET A 25 -4.44 3.75 10.02
N GLN A 26 -4.23 5.00 9.60
CA GLN A 26 -5.21 5.77 8.84
C GLN A 26 -4.52 6.57 7.75
N VAL A 27 -4.87 6.28 6.50
CA VAL A 27 -4.42 7.02 5.31
C VAL A 27 -5.14 8.36 5.24
N THR A 28 -4.34 9.40 5.11
CA THR A 28 -4.75 10.77 4.85
C THR A 28 -4.32 11.22 3.45
N ASP A 29 -3.13 10.81 3.03
CA ASP A 29 -2.56 11.12 1.71
C ASP A 29 -1.93 9.85 1.10
N PHE A 30 -2.46 9.42 -0.03
CA PHE A 30 -1.97 8.23 -0.74
C PHE A 30 -0.54 8.37 -1.26
N HIS A 31 -0.08 9.59 -1.56
CA HIS A 31 1.27 9.85 -2.01
C HIS A 31 2.25 9.56 -0.89
N ASP A 32 2.07 10.21 0.26
CA ASP A 32 3.05 10.16 1.35
C ASP A 32 2.92 8.89 2.21
N ASP A 33 1.68 8.45 2.52
CA ASP A 33 1.46 7.35 3.46
C ASP A 33 1.93 6.00 2.91
N PHE A 34 1.98 5.81 1.59
CA PHE A 34 2.41 4.55 0.98
C PHE A 34 3.92 4.49 0.68
N CYS A 35 4.64 5.61 0.72
CA CYS A 35 6.04 5.69 0.29
C CYS A 35 7.00 4.79 1.10
N ASP A 36 6.74 4.58 2.39
CA ASP A 36 7.60 3.74 3.23
C ASP A 36 7.24 2.24 3.21
N GLY A 37 6.19 1.90 2.44
CA GLY A 37 5.66 0.55 2.27
C GLY A 37 4.90 0.00 3.48
N THR A 38 4.86 0.68 4.63
CA THR A 38 4.22 0.15 5.84
C THR A 38 2.70 0.05 5.71
N TYR A 39 2.07 1.09 5.17
CA TYR A 39 0.64 1.13 4.90
C TYR A 39 0.24 0.09 3.84
N LEU A 40 1.09 -0.10 2.82
CA LEU A 40 0.86 -1.12 1.81
C LEU A 40 0.91 -2.51 2.43
N CYS A 41 1.92 -2.81 3.26
CA CYS A 41 2.00 -4.08 3.96
C CYS A 41 0.78 -4.32 4.86
N ALA A 42 0.42 -3.34 5.68
CA ALA A 42 -0.73 -3.43 6.58
C ALA A 42 -2.05 -3.62 5.81
N LEU A 43 -2.23 -2.94 4.67
CA LEU A 43 -3.39 -3.11 3.81
C LEU A 43 -3.46 -4.53 3.26
N VAL A 44 -2.36 -5.09 2.75
CA VAL A 44 -2.33 -6.47 2.24
C VAL A 44 -2.62 -7.48 3.36
N GLU A 45 -2.08 -7.30 4.57
CA GLU A 45 -2.45 -8.15 5.71
C GLU A 45 -3.95 -8.05 6.05
N GLY A 46 -4.50 -6.84 6.04
CA GLY A 46 -5.91 -6.58 6.27
C GLY A 46 -6.83 -7.21 5.23
N LEU A 47 -6.39 -7.28 3.97
CA LEU A 47 -7.11 -7.92 2.86
C LEU A 47 -7.01 -9.44 2.90
N GLN A 48 -5.81 -9.97 3.12
CA GLN A 48 -5.58 -11.42 3.14
C GLN A 48 -6.00 -12.08 4.46
N LYS A 49 -6.27 -11.28 5.50
CA LYS A 49 -6.55 -11.74 6.88
C LYS A 49 -5.48 -12.70 7.41
N ARG A 50 -4.23 -12.49 6.99
CA ARG A 50 -3.05 -13.26 7.41
C ARG A 50 -1.82 -12.34 7.43
N PRO A 51 -0.83 -12.61 8.29
CA PRO A 51 0.42 -11.86 8.27
C PRO A 51 1.23 -12.14 7.00
N LEU A 52 1.95 -11.13 6.52
CA LEU A 52 2.86 -11.29 5.38
C LEU A 52 4.04 -12.18 5.75
N LYS A 53 4.56 -12.88 4.75
CA LYS A 53 5.78 -13.69 4.84
C LYS A 53 6.69 -13.37 3.67
N PRO A 54 7.95 -12.93 3.91
CA PRO A 54 8.57 -12.64 5.21
C PRO A 54 7.90 -11.46 5.96
N SER A 55 8.19 -11.31 7.27
CA SER A 55 7.70 -10.15 8.03
C SER A 55 8.31 -8.87 7.47
N TRP A 56 7.52 -7.80 7.44
CA TRP A 56 7.92 -6.47 7.01
C TRP A 56 8.41 -5.62 8.18
N ASN A 57 9.11 -4.52 7.86
CA ASN A 57 9.70 -3.61 8.84
C ASN A 57 8.68 -2.54 9.28
N LYS A 58 8.28 -2.57 10.56
CA LYS A 58 7.31 -1.64 11.14
C LYS A 58 7.84 -0.24 11.42
N ARG A 59 9.17 -0.05 11.38
CA ARG A 59 9.85 1.24 11.61
C ARG A 59 10.96 1.41 10.57
N PRO A 60 10.59 1.54 9.29
CA PRO A 60 11.60 1.69 8.25
C PRO A 60 12.28 3.06 8.41
N ALA A 61 13.60 3.09 8.22
CA ALA A 61 14.45 4.23 8.59
C ALA A 61 15.25 4.78 7.41
N ASN A 62 15.27 4.04 6.29
CA ASN A 62 16.02 4.38 5.10
C ASN A 62 15.31 3.79 3.88
N GLN A 63 15.73 4.24 2.69
CA GLN A 63 15.13 3.83 1.42
C GLN A 63 15.24 2.32 1.16
N HIS A 64 16.26 1.65 1.68
CA HIS A 64 16.37 0.20 1.55
C HIS A 64 15.21 -0.51 2.29
N HIS A 65 14.90 -0.10 3.53
CA HIS A 65 13.75 -0.63 4.26
C HIS A 65 12.41 -0.34 3.55
N TYR A 66 12.27 0.83 2.91
CA TYR A 66 11.05 1.17 2.16
C TYR A 66 10.85 0.23 0.97
N LEU A 67 11.91 0.00 0.20
CA LEU A 67 11.89 -0.92 -0.93
C LEU A 67 11.62 -2.37 -0.49
N GLU A 68 12.20 -2.81 0.63
CA GLU A 68 11.95 -4.14 1.18
C GLU A 68 10.48 -4.34 1.58
N ASN A 69 9.88 -3.35 2.26
CA ASN A 69 8.46 -3.39 2.62
C ASN A 69 7.57 -3.45 1.36
N ALA A 70 7.79 -2.53 0.42
CA ALA A 70 7.04 -2.51 -0.84
C ALA A 70 7.17 -3.84 -1.58
N THR A 71 8.37 -4.40 -1.69
CA THR A 71 8.63 -5.70 -2.33
C THR A 71 7.86 -6.83 -1.62
N THR A 72 7.87 -6.83 -0.29
CA THR A 72 7.17 -7.85 0.51
C THR A 72 5.66 -7.83 0.24
N ALA A 73 5.06 -6.64 0.17
CA ALA A 73 3.64 -6.50 -0.13
C ALA A 73 3.31 -6.91 -1.57
N LEU A 74 4.10 -6.46 -2.56
CA LEU A 74 3.90 -6.81 -3.97
C LEU A 74 4.01 -8.32 -4.21
N ASN A 75 5.01 -8.98 -3.63
CA ASN A 75 5.16 -10.43 -3.72
C ASN A 75 3.96 -11.18 -3.13
N ALA A 76 3.39 -10.67 -2.03
CA ALA A 76 2.21 -11.28 -1.42
C ALA A 76 0.95 -11.11 -2.28
N ILE A 77 0.80 -9.97 -2.96
CA ILE A 77 -0.27 -9.72 -3.93
C ILE A 77 -0.13 -10.66 -5.14
N GLU A 78 1.08 -10.83 -5.68
CA GLU A 78 1.33 -11.76 -6.79
C GLU A 78 1.08 -13.22 -6.40
N ALA A 79 1.44 -13.60 -5.17
CA ALA A 79 1.19 -14.94 -4.65
C ALA A 79 -0.32 -15.29 -4.56
N ASP A 80 -1.18 -14.28 -4.45
CA ASP A 80 -2.64 -14.45 -4.48
C ASP A 80 -3.20 -14.45 -5.92
N GLY A 81 -2.34 -14.39 -6.94
CA GLY A 81 -2.72 -14.48 -8.35
C GLY A 81 -3.09 -13.14 -9.00
N VAL A 82 -2.87 -12.02 -8.32
CA VAL A 82 -3.08 -10.69 -8.88
C VAL A 82 -1.88 -10.30 -9.75
N LYS A 83 -2.12 -9.99 -11.02
CA LYS A 83 -1.06 -9.55 -11.94
C LYS A 83 -0.76 -8.08 -11.72
N LEU A 84 0.47 -7.79 -11.30
CA LEU A 84 1.00 -6.44 -11.26
C LEU A 84 1.51 -6.06 -12.66
N VAL A 85 0.89 -5.07 -13.29
CA VAL A 85 1.29 -4.59 -14.62
C VAL A 85 1.80 -3.16 -14.48
N ASN A 86 3.09 -2.95 -14.77
CA ASN A 86 3.78 -1.65 -14.62
C ASN A 86 3.78 -1.10 -13.19
N ILE A 87 3.79 -1.97 -12.17
CA ILE A 87 3.90 -1.58 -10.75
C ILE A 87 5.18 -2.18 -10.19
N GLY A 88 6.17 -1.34 -9.88
CA GLY A 88 7.40 -1.71 -9.18
C GLY A 88 7.43 -1.18 -7.75
N ASN A 89 8.29 -1.78 -6.91
CA ASN A 89 8.55 -1.30 -5.56
C ASN A 89 9.08 0.15 -5.54
N VAL A 90 9.90 0.53 -6.52
CA VAL A 90 10.43 1.90 -6.68
C VAL A 90 9.30 2.89 -6.97
N ASP A 91 8.28 2.51 -7.74
CA ASP A 91 7.15 3.39 -8.05
C ASP A 91 6.32 3.71 -6.81
N ILE A 92 6.15 2.73 -5.93
CA ILE A 92 5.49 2.90 -4.62
C ILE A 92 6.29 3.86 -3.74
N VAL A 93 7.61 3.64 -3.61
CA VAL A 93 8.48 4.47 -2.77
C VAL A 93 8.60 5.90 -3.28
N ASN A 94 8.40 6.12 -4.59
CA ASN A 94 8.39 7.44 -5.21
C ASN A 94 7.01 8.12 -5.18
N GLY A 95 5.99 7.52 -4.57
CA GLY A 95 4.66 8.12 -4.44
C GLY A 95 3.88 8.19 -5.76
N ASN A 96 4.08 7.25 -6.70
CA ASN A 96 3.37 7.28 -7.97
C ASN A 96 1.88 6.85 -7.81
N VAL A 97 1.05 7.81 -7.37
CA VAL A 97 -0.37 7.60 -7.02
C VAL A 97 -1.21 7.05 -8.17
N LYS A 98 -0.85 7.34 -9.43
CA LYS A 98 -1.58 6.83 -10.61
C LYS A 98 -1.50 5.30 -10.77
N LEU A 99 -0.55 4.66 -10.11
CA LEU A 99 -0.43 3.20 -10.05
C LEU A 99 -1.04 2.60 -8.78
N ILE A 100 -1.38 3.45 -7.80
CA ILE A 100 -1.98 3.08 -6.51
C ILE A 100 -3.52 3.20 -6.56
N LEU A 101 -4.04 4.14 -7.36
CA LEU A 101 -5.48 4.38 -7.62
C LEU A 101 -6.01 3.70 -8.88
#